data_AF-T0NDW2-F1
#
_entry.id   AF-T0NDW2-F1
#
_cell.length_a   1.000
_cell.length_b   1.000
_cell.length_c   1.000
_cell.angle_alpha   90.00
_cell.angle_beta   90.00
_cell.angle_gamma   90.00
#
_symmetry.space_group_name_H-M   'P 1'
#
loop_
_entity.id
_entity.type
_entity.pdbx_description
1 polymer ?
#
loop_
_entity_poly.entity_id
_entity_poly.type
_entity_poly.pdbx_seq_one_letter_code
_entity_poly.pdbx_strand_id
1 'polypeptide(L)'
;MVYYDPSGYKKKGMDCGGKGDSFGKNDKDEIIEDLGDGTFKIKNWDGYPNGPKPDGPFKILEGEKYDSARKEANKANANIHKQNPSVKGMQIHEVHPVKFGGSPTNITNKIPLTPKEHAKYTTWWNRLLRKIKK
;
A
#
# COMPACT_ATOMS: atom_id res chain seq x y z
N MET A 1 11.77 -5.28 13.78
CA MET A 1 11.81 -5.00 12.33
C MET A 1 11.06 -3.70 12.11
N VAL A 2 11.79 -2.60 11.95
CA VAL A 2 11.22 -1.25 11.87
C VAL A 2 10.56 -1.10 10.50
N TYR A 3 9.25 -0.89 10.47
CA TYR A 3 8.59 -0.44 9.26
C TYR A 3 9.10 0.98 8.98
N TYR A 4 10.03 1.11 8.03
CA TYR A 4 10.47 2.41 7.55
C TYR A 4 9.33 3.00 6.76
N ASP A 5 8.58 3.92 7.37
CA ASP A 5 7.61 4.75 6.68
C ASP A 5 8.37 5.70 5.75
N PRO A 6 8.35 5.48 4.41
CA PRO A 6 9.06 6.34 3.48
C PRO A 6 8.29 7.64 3.22
N SER A 7 7.24 7.96 3.99
CA SER A 7 6.47 9.20 3.82
C SER A 7 7.29 10.45 4.05
N GLY A 8 8.45 10.37 4.73
CA GLY A 8 9.54 11.35 4.65
C GLY A 8 9.13 12.82 4.67
N TYR A 9 8.04 13.16 5.37
CA TYR A 9 7.42 14.48 5.30
C TYR A 9 8.25 15.45 6.14
N LYS A 10 9.40 15.85 5.61
CA LYS A 10 10.11 17.05 6.06
C LYS A 10 9.48 18.23 5.32
N LYS A 11 8.59 18.96 6.00
CA LYS A 11 8.24 20.32 5.60
C LYS A 11 9.55 21.14 5.56
N LYS A 12 10.02 21.46 4.36
CA LYS A 12 10.96 22.54 4.14
C LYS A 12 10.53 23.26 2.87
N GLY A 13 10.09 24.51 3.03
CA GLY A 13 9.70 25.35 1.91
C GLY A 13 10.87 25.50 0.94
N MET A 14 10.55 25.40 -0.34
CA MET A 14 11.35 25.98 -1.40
C MET A 14 10.38 26.31 -2.54
N ASP A 15 10.14 27.60 -2.70
CA ASP A 15 9.59 28.19 -3.91
C ASP A 15 10.61 28.02 -5.05
N CYS A 16 10.20 27.41 -6.16
CA CYS A 16 10.79 27.69 -7.47
C CYS A 16 9.78 27.34 -8.58
N GLY A 17 9.33 28.38 -9.27
CA GLY A 17 8.45 28.28 -10.43
C GLY A 17 9.06 27.55 -11.62
N GLY A 18 8.19 26.89 -12.37
CA GLY A 18 8.46 26.33 -13.68
C GLY A 18 7.18 26.35 -14.51
N LYS A 19 7.24 27.03 -15.66
CA LYS A 19 6.17 27.24 -16.63
C LYS A 19 5.64 25.90 -17.15
N GLY A 20 4.34 25.89 -17.45
CA GLY A 20 3.60 24.68 -17.79
C GLY A 20 3.85 24.16 -19.20
N ASP A 21 3.54 22.88 -19.36
CA ASP A 21 3.28 22.22 -20.63
C ASP A 21 2.01 21.39 -20.47
N SER A 22 1.08 21.55 -21.41
CA SER A 22 -0.25 20.95 -21.41
C SER A 22 -0.26 19.66 -22.23
N PHE A 23 -0.37 18.53 -21.55
CA PHE A 23 -0.80 17.20 -22.02
C PHE A 23 -1.44 16.55 -20.78
N GLY A 24 -2.70 16.11 -20.69
CA GLY A 24 -3.61 15.58 -21.68
C GLY A 24 -4.10 14.22 -21.15
N LYS A 25 -5.15 14.23 -20.32
CA LYS A 25 -5.77 13.12 -19.55
C LYS A 25 -5.10 12.81 -18.20
N ASN A 26 -5.90 12.71 -17.13
CA ASN A 26 -5.42 12.57 -15.76
C ASN A 26 -4.79 11.18 -15.56
N ASP A 27 -3.47 11.10 -15.33
CA ASP A 27 -2.73 9.85 -15.01
C ASP A 27 -3.39 8.96 -13.94
N LYS A 28 -4.25 9.53 -13.10
CA LYS A 28 -5.02 8.82 -12.07
C LYS A 28 -6.19 8.03 -12.65
N ASP A 29 -6.94 8.61 -13.57
CA ASP A 29 -8.18 8.04 -14.12
C ASP A 29 -7.91 6.83 -15.03
N GLU A 30 -6.67 6.73 -15.55
CA GLU A 30 -6.18 5.57 -16.30
C GLU A 30 -5.82 4.38 -15.38
N ILE A 31 -5.57 4.65 -14.08
CA ILE A 31 -5.09 3.64 -13.13
C ILE A 31 -6.20 3.21 -12.18
N ILE A 32 -7.05 4.13 -11.75
CA ILE A 32 -8.12 3.88 -10.82
C ILE A 32 -9.48 4.31 -11.36
N GLU A 33 -10.52 3.64 -10.86
CA GLU A 33 -11.90 4.07 -10.96
C GLU A 33 -12.31 4.68 -9.63
N ASP A 34 -12.65 5.97 -9.58
CA ASP A 34 -13.31 6.53 -8.41
C ASP A 34 -14.75 5.99 -8.34
N LEU A 35 -15.09 5.39 -7.21
CA LEU A 35 -16.44 4.86 -6.94
C LEU A 35 -17.29 5.81 -6.09
N GLY A 36 -16.73 6.94 -5.65
CA GLY A 36 -17.36 7.84 -4.69
C GLY A 36 -16.99 7.53 -3.23
N ASP A 37 -17.31 8.47 -2.34
CA ASP A 37 -17.11 8.35 -0.87
C ASP A 37 -15.66 8.05 -0.41
N GLY A 38 -14.70 8.47 -1.23
CA GLY A 38 -13.27 8.20 -1.03
C GLY A 38 -12.89 6.73 -1.26
N THR A 39 -13.72 6.00 -2.00
CA THR A 39 -13.46 4.61 -2.41
C THR A 39 -13.11 4.53 -3.89
N PHE A 40 -12.27 3.57 -4.26
CA PHE A 40 -11.87 3.39 -5.64
C PHE A 40 -11.59 1.92 -5.97
N LYS A 41 -11.52 1.60 -7.25
CA LYS A 41 -11.00 0.33 -7.80
C LYS A 41 -9.75 0.58 -8.61
N ILE A 42 -8.89 -0.44 -8.73
CA ILE A 42 -7.70 -0.36 -9.58
C ILE A 42 -8.04 -1.00 -10.93
N LYS A 43 -8.00 -0.20 -12.00
CA LYS A 43 -8.22 -0.65 -13.38
C LYS A 43 -6.94 -1.21 -13.98
N ASN A 44 -5.82 -0.49 -13.77
CA ASN A 44 -4.54 -0.83 -14.37
C ASN A 44 -3.55 -1.35 -13.32
N TRP A 45 -3.19 -2.62 -13.45
CA TRP A 45 -2.23 -3.31 -12.59
C TRP A 45 -0.81 -3.35 -13.18
N ASP A 46 -0.50 -2.48 -14.15
CA ASP A 46 0.81 -2.47 -14.78
C ASP A 46 1.96 -2.29 -13.78
N GLY A 47 2.99 -3.11 -13.94
CA GLY A 47 4.12 -3.25 -13.03
C GLY A 47 3.79 -3.86 -11.67
N TYR A 48 2.58 -4.38 -11.42
CA TYR A 48 2.28 -5.14 -10.20
C TYR A 48 3.08 -6.46 -10.22
N PRO A 49 3.67 -6.89 -9.09
CA PRO A 49 4.40 -8.16 -9.06
C PRO A 49 3.50 -9.35 -9.38
N ASN A 50 4.09 -10.48 -9.79
CA ASN A 50 3.34 -11.70 -10.06
C ASN A 50 2.79 -12.28 -8.74
N GLY A 51 1.54 -11.98 -8.42
CA GLY A 51 0.88 -12.37 -7.18
C GLY A 51 -0.62 -12.10 -7.15
N PRO A 52 -1.30 -12.46 -6.04
CA PRO A 52 -2.74 -12.26 -5.90
C PRO A 52 -3.06 -10.76 -5.91
N LYS A 53 -4.07 -10.39 -6.70
CA LYS A 53 -4.56 -9.01 -6.78
C LYS A 53 -5.84 -8.91 -5.97
N PRO A 54 -5.94 -7.98 -5.01
CA PRO A 54 -7.20 -7.75 -4.32
C PRO A 54 -8.22 -7.09 -5.25
N ASP A 55 -9.49 -7.49 -5.16
CA ASP A 55 -10.58 -6.95 -5.99
C ASP A 55 -11.06 -5.56 -5.52
N GLY A 56 -10.77 -5.19 -4.27
CA GLY A 56 -11.27 -3.98 -3.62
C GLY A 56 -12.66 -4.18 -2.97
N PRO A 57 -13.40 -3.10 -2.66
CA PRO A 57 -13.04 -1.70 -2.90
C PRO A 57 -11.85 -1.24 -2.05
N PHE A 58 -11.11 -0.24 -2.54
CA PHE A 58 -10.00 0.38 -1.83
C PHE A 58 -10.43 1.70 -1.20
N LYS A 59 -9.93 1.96 0.00
CA LYS A 59 -10.11 3.24 0.69
C LYS A 59 -8.83 3.63 1.41
N ILE A 60 -8.36 4.86 1.21
CA ILE A 60 -7.16 5.33 1.93
C ILE A 60 -7.52 5.59 3.39
N LEU A 61 -6.88 4.86 4.30
CA LEU A 61 -6.98 5.10 5.74
C LEU A 61 -5.92 6.11 6.17
N GLU A 62 -6.28 7.07 7.01
CA GLU A 62 -5.38 8.08 7.57
C GLU A 62 -5.58 8.27 9.08
N GLY A 63 -4.59 8.90 9.73
CA GLY A 63 -4.60 9.18 11.16
C GLY A 63 -4.83 7.95 12.02
N GLU A 64 -5.62 8.11 13.08
CA GLU A 64 -5.88 7.10 14.09
C GLU A 64 -6.46 5.79 13.51
N LYS A 65 -7.29 5.89 12.46
CA LYS A 65 -7.87 4.72 11.80
C LYS A 65 -6.79 3.83 11.18
N TYR A 66 -5.81 4.46 10.54
CA TYR A 66 -4.66 3.73 9.99
C TYR A 66 -3.76 3.18 11.10
N ASP A 67 -3.48 3.98 12.14
CA ASP A 67 -2.58 3.58 13.21
C ASP A 67 -3.11 2.39 14.01
N SER A 68 -4.42 2.38 14.31
CA SER A 68 -5.07 1.27 14.98
C SER A 68 -4.99 -0.02 14.14
N ALA A 69 -5.41 0.07 12.87
CA ALA A 69 -5.38 -1.08 11.99
C ALA A 69 -3.95 -1.59 11.74
N ARG A 70 -2.95 -0.69 11.71
CA ARG A 70 -1.54 -1.08 11.57
C ARG A 70 -1.02 -1.81 12.81
N LYS A 71 -1.43 -1.40 14.02
CA LYS A 71 -1.09 -2.11 15.26
C LYS A 71 -1.66 -3.53 15.25
N GLU A 72 -2.92 -3.69 14.84
CA GLU A 72 -3.56 -5.00 14.70
C GLU A 72 -2.85 -5.89 13.69
N ALA A 73 -2.47 -5.33 12.52
CA ALA A 73 -1.71 -6.05 11.52
C ALA A 73 -0.35 -6.53 12.02
N ASN A 74 0.37 -5.69 12.77
CA ASN A 74 1.64 -6.07 13.37
C ASN A 74 1.48 -7.20 14.39
N LYS A 75 0.41 -7.17 15.19
CA LYS A 75 0.09 -8.25 16.14
C LYS A 75 -0.22 -9.55 15.41
N ALA A 76 -1.02 -9.51 14.34
CA ALA A 76 -1.31 -10.68 13.51
C ALA A 76 -0.03 -11.26 12.88
N ASN A 77 0.82 -10.41 12.29
CA ASN A 77 2.08 -10.83 11.71
C ASN A 77 3.03 -11.47 12.75
N ALA A 78 3.10 -10.90 13.96
CA ALA A 78 3.89 -11.46 15.04
C ALA A 78 3.38 -12.85 15.47
N ASN A 79 2.06 -13.04 15.51
CA ASN A 79 1.46 -14.33 15.83
C ASN A 79 1.78 -15.39 14.77
N ILE A 80 1.76 -15.02 13.47
CA ILE A 80 2.15 -15.92 12.37
C ILE A 80 3.60 -16.39 12.56
N HIS A 81 4.53 -15.49 12.87
CA HIS A 81 5.92 -15.86 13.11
C HIS A 81 6.11 -16.76 14.33
N LYS A 82 5.28 -16.60 15.38
CA LYS A 82 5.33 -17.46 16.57
C LYS A 82 4.80 -18.86 16.28
N GLN A 83 3.73 -18.97 15.50
CA GLN A 83 3.05 -20.24 15.22
C GLN A 83 3.72 -21.05 14.12
N ASN A 84 4.38 -20.37 13.16
CA ASN A 84 4.93 -21.01 11.96
C ASN A 84 6.44 -20.77 11.86
N PRO A 85 7.27 -21.70 12.38
CA PRO A 85 8.72 -21.63 12.22
C PRO A 85 9.20 -21.63 10.76
N SER A 86 8.39 -22.16 9.84
CA SER A 86 8.70 -22.24 8.40
C SER A 86 8.83 -20.87 7.71
N VAL A 87 8.22 -19.81 8.26
CA VAL A 87 8.30 -18.45 7.69
C VAL A 87 9.44 -17.63 8.31
N LYS A 88 10.36 -18.27 9.03
CA LYS A 88 11.53 -17.60 9.61
C LYS A 88 12.40 -17.01 8.50
N GLY A 89 12.76 -15.74 8.64
CA GLY A 89 13.52 -15.00 7.61
C GLY A 89 12.67 -14.45 6.46
N MET A 90 11.37 -14.75 6.43
CA MET A 90 10.41 -14.17 5.49
C MET A 90 9.73 -12.94 6.09
N GLN A 91 9.10 -12.14 5.23
CA GLN A 91 8.27 -11.00 5.60
C GLN A 91 6.81 -11.30 5.27
N ILE A 92 5.92 -11.06 6.23
CA ILE A 92 4.47 -11.22 6.01
C ILE A 92 3.93 -9.99 5.30
N HIS A 93 3.56 -10.16 4.03
CA HIS A 93 2.95 -9.13 3.20
C HIS A 93 1.42 -9.19 3.26
N GLU A 94 0.78 -8.05 3.06
CA GLU A 94 -0.67 -7.90 3.01
C GLU A 94 -1.11 -7.77 1.55
N VAL A 95 -1.86 -8.75 1.03
CA VAL A 95 -2.34 -8.76 -0.37
C VAL A 95 -3.15 -7.50 -0.67
N HIS A 96 -4.11 -7.20 0.21
CA HIS A 96 -4.82 -5.94 0.34
C HIS A 96 -4.21 -5.17 1.52
N PRO A 97 -3.43 -4.11 1.29
CA PRO A 97 -2.78 -3.40 2.39
C PRO A 97 -3.80 -2.67 3.26
N VAL A 98 -3.54 -2.64 4.56
CA VAL A 98 -4.35 -1.90 5.54
C VAL A 98 -4.48 -0.42 5.19
N LYS A 99 -3.42 0.19 4.64
CA LYS A 99 -3.45 1.59 4.17
C LYS A 99 -4.54 1.85 3.14
N PHE A 100 -4.95 0.81 2.40
CA PHE A 100 -5.99 0.84 1.38
C PHE A 100 -7.29 0.13 1.81
N GLY A 101 -7.50 -0.07 3.12
CA GLY A 101 -8.73 -0.62 3.68
C GLY A 101 -8.77 -2.16 3.78
N GLY A 102 -7.63 -2.83 3.58
CA GLY A 102 -7.55 -4.29 3.71
C GLY A 102 -7.64 -4.76 5.17
N SER A 103 -8.02 -6.03 5.36
CA SER A 103 -8.15 -6.61 6.69
C SER A 103 -6.78 -6.79 7.38
N PRO A 104 -6.59 -6.27 8.60
CA PRO A 104 -5.33 -6.39 9.32
C PRO A 104 -5.07 -7.81 9.86
N THR A 105 -6.12 -8.58 10.14
CA THR A 105 -6.06 -9.85 10.89
C THR A 105 -6.41 -11.07 10.06
N ASN A 106 -7.07 -10.91 8.91
CA ASN A 106 -7.44 -12.05 8.07
C ASN A 106 -6.19 -12.75 7.51
N ILE A 107 -6.05 -14.05 7.80
CA ILE A 107 -4.91 -14.86 7.37
C ILE A 107 -4.84 -15.01 5.85
N THR A 108 -5.99 -15.03 5.14
CA THR A 108 -6.00 -15.15 3.67
C THR A 108 -5.49 -13.88 2.99
N ASN A 109 -5.44 -12.76 3.73
CA ASN A 109 -4.82 -11.52 3.28
C ASN A 109 -3.30 -11.49 3.52
N LYS A 110 -2.71 -12.54 4.12
CA LYS A 110 -1.31 -12.55 4.54
C LYS A 110 -0.53 -13.59 3.73
N ILE A 111 0.53 -13.14 3.06
CA ILE A 111 1.44 -14.04 2.32
C ILE A 111 2.87 -13.88 2.83
N PRO A 112 3.56 -14.97 3.20
CA PRO A 112 4.98 -14.92 3.51
C PRO A 112 5.78 -14.76 2.22
N LEU A 113 6.64 -13.75 2.17
CA LEU A 113 7.49 -13.45 1.01
C LEU A 113 8.96 -13.31 1.43
N THR A 114 9.87 -13.56 0.50
CA THR A 114 11.26 -13.14 0.72
C THR A 114 11.34 -11.60 0.80
N PRO A 115 12.33 -11.02 1.50
CA PRO A 115 12.49 -9.57 1.56
C PRO A 115 12.55 -8.90 0.17
N LYS A 116 13.16 -9.58 -0.82
CA LYS A 116 13.27 -9.09 -2.20
C LYS A 116 11.91 -9.02 -2.89
N GLU A 117 11.06 -10.02 -2.70
CA GLU A 117 9.70 -10.03 -3.25
C GLU A 117 8.83 -9.00 -2.56
N HIS A 118 8.83 -8.99 -1.22
CA HIS A 118 8.08 -8.04 -0.42
C HIS A 118 8.35 -6.59 -0.85
N ALA A 119 9.62 -6.23 -1.09
CA ALA A 119 10.00 -4.90 -1.54
C ALA A 119 9.33 -4.49 -2.87
N LYS A 120 9.11 -5.42 -3.80
CA LYS A 120 8.44 -5.14 -5.09
C LYS A 120 6.98 -4.75 -4.88
N TYR A 121 6.25 -5.49 -4.03
CA TYR A 121 4.87 -5.18 -3.70
C TYR A 121 4.75 -3.83 -2.99
N THR A 122 5.57 -3.59 -1.95
CA THR A 122 5.58 -2.31 -1.23
C THR A 122 5.89 -1.14 -2.16
N THR A 123 6.84 -1.30 -3.08
CA THR A 123 7.19 -0.26 -4.05
C THR A 123 6.01 0.11 -4.95
N TRP A 124 5.29 -0.89 -5.46
CA TRP A 124 4.14 -0.66 -6.32
C TRP A 124 3.01 0.06 -5.58
N TRP A 125 2.64 -0.41 -4.38
CA TRP A 125 1.60 0.21 -3.55
C TRP A 125 1.95 1.65 -3.17
N ASN A 126 3.21 1.93 -2.83
CA ASN A 126 3.67 3.29 -2.54
C ASN A 126 3.62 4.19 -3.78
N ARG A 127 3.93 3.66 -4.97
CA ARG A 127 3.80 4.37 -6.24
C ARG A 127 2.34 4.72 -6.51
N LEU A 128 1.42 3.78 -6.31
CA LEU A 128 -0.02 4.02 -6.43
C LEU A 128 -0.48 5.13 -5.47
N LEU A 129 -0.10 5.04 -4.19
CA LEU A 129 -0.47 6.05 -3.18
C LEU A 129 -0.02 7.46 -3.59
N ARG A 130 1.22 7.60 -4.09
CA ARG A 130 1.74 8.89 -4.58
C ARG A 130 0.94 9.42 -5.77
N LYS A 131 0.57 8.54 -6.71
CA LYS A 131 -0.25 8.95 -7.86
C LYS A 131 -1.63 9.43 -7.44
N ILE A 132 -2.28 8.78 -6.47
CA ILE A 132 -3.60 9.19 -5.97
C ILE A 132 -3.52 10.54 -5.24
N LYS A 133 -2.48 10.75 -4.43
CA LYS A 133 -2.28 11.97 -3.62
C LYS A 133 -1.74 13.18 -4.39
N LYS A 134 -1.20 12.98 -5.59
CA LYS A 134 -0.66 14.06 -6.45
C LYS A 134 -1.76 15.05 -6.83
#